data_AF-A0AAX3WBL1-F1
#
_entry.id   AF-A0AAX3WBL1-F1
#
_cell.length_a   1.000
_cell.length_b   1.000
_cell.length_c   1.000
_cell.angle_alpha   90.00
_cell.angle_beta   90.00
_cell.angle_gamma   90.00
#
_symmetry.space_group_name_H-M   'P 1'
#
loop_
_entity.id
_entity.type
_entity.pdbx_description
1 polymer ?
#
loop_
_entity_poly.entity_id
_entity_poly.type
_entity_poly.pdbx_seq_one_letter_code
_entity_poly.pdbx_strand_id
1 'polypeptide(L)' 'MRRGQKTSAEQVVLTLRQIEVQTAQGKSLALACKEAEISEQSFVTSAYARKSSTR' A
#
# COMPACT_ATOMS: atom_id res chain seq x y z
N MET A 1 -5.38 -11.23 0.80
CA MET A 1 -6.22 -10.10 0.32
C MET A 1 -6.74 -10.41 -1.08
N ARG A 2 -8.03 -10.19 -1.33
CA ARG A 2 -8.68 -10.50 -2.62
C ARG A 2 -8.17 -9.51 -3.69
N ARG A 3 -7.43 -10.02 -4.69
CA ARG A 3 -7.03 -9.25 -5.88
C ARG A 3 -8.30 -8.73 -6.57
N GLY A 4 -8.51 -7.41 -6.55
CA GLY A 4 -9.61 -6.75 -7.25
C GLY A 4 -10.39 -5.70 -6.46
N GLN A 5 -10.20 -5.61 -5.14
CA GLN A 5 -10.83 -4.55 -4.36
C GLN A 5 -10.02 -3.26 -4.53
N LYS A 6 -10.51 -2.35 -5.37
CA LYS A 6 -9.99 -0.98 -5.44
C LYS A 6 -10.26 -0.35 -4.09
N THR A 7 -9.24 -0.14 -3.27
CA THR A 7 -9.33 0.73 -2.11
C THR A 7 -9.84 2.09 -2.61
N SER A 8 -10.91 2.61 -2.00
CA SER A 8 -11.41 3.94 -2.39
C SER A 8 -10.28 4.95 -2.20
N ALA A 9 -10.17 5.95 -3.09
CA ALA A 9 -9.18 7.02 -2.94
C ALA A 9 -9.29 7.68 -1.56
N GLU A 10 -10.50 7.76 -1.02
CA GLU A 10 -10.78 8.24 0.34
C GLU A 10 -10.11 7.37 1.40
N GLN A 11 -10.18 6.04 1.27
CA GLN A 11 -9.50 5.13 2.20
C GLN A 11 -7.99 5.33 2.15
N VAL A 12 -7.41 5.50 0.95
CA VAL A 12 -5.97 5.77 0.81
C VAL A 12 -5.57 7.07 1.49
N VAL A 13 -6.34 8.15 1.31
CA VAL A 13 -6.07 9.45 1.95
C VAL A 13 -6.18 9.36 3.47
N LEU A 14 -7.17 8.62 4.00
CA LEU A 14 -7.32 8.42 5.44
C LEU A 14 -6.12 7.67 6.04
N THR A 15 -5.66 6.61 5.37
CA THR A 15 -4.50 5.83 5.84
C THR A 15 -3.22 6.66 5.81
N LEU A 16 -2.99 7.45 4.76
CA LEU A 16 -1.81 8.33 4.67
C LEU A 16 -1.81 9.40 5.76
N ARG A 17 -2.96 10.03 6.04
CA ARG A 17 -3.09 10.98 7.15
C ARG A 17 -2.80 10.34 8.50
N GLN A 18 -3.21 9.10 8.71
CA GLN A 18 -2.93 8.39 9.95
C GLN A 18 -1.43 8.16 10.14
N ILE A 19 -0.70 7.83 9.08
CA ILE A 19 0.76 7.70 9.11
C ILE A 19 1.42 9.05 9.39
N GLU A 20 0.99 10.13 8.72
CA GLU A 20 1.51 11.48 8.96
C GLU A 20 1.38 11.89 10.43
N VAL A 21 0.21 11.70 11.04
CA VAL A 21 -0.01 12.00 12.46
C VAL A 21 0.91 11.19 13.36
N GLN A 22 1.08 9.89 13.08
CA GLN A 22 1.96 9.01 13.86
C GLN A 22 3.44 9.42 13.74
N THR A 23 3.89 9.78 12.54
CA THR A 23 5.25 10.26 12.33
C THR A 23 5.50 11.63 12.97
N ALA A 24 4.52 12.53 12.94
CA ALA A 24 4.58 13.81 13.65
C ALA A 24 4.65 13.63 15.17
N GLN A 25 4.11 12.52 15.71
CA GLN A 25 4.24 12.14 17.11
C GLN A 25 5.58 11.46 17.44
N GLY A 26 6.50 11.34 16.49
CA GLY A 26 7.82 10.76 16.68
C GLY A 26 7.89 9.24 16.50
N LYS A 27 6.81 8.59 16.01
CA LYS A 27 6.89 7.17 15.61
C LYS A 27 7.70 7.04 14.33
N SER A 28 8.47 5.96 14.22
CA SER A 28 9.21 5.67 13.00
C SER A 28 8.26 5.30 11.85
N LEU A 29 8.60 5.71 10.63
CA LEU A 29 7.81 5.42 9.42
C LEU A 29 7.51 3.92 9.25
N ALA A 30 8.49 3.05 9.49
CA ALA A 30 8.30 1.61 9.37
C ALA A 30 7.22 1.07 10.33
N LEU A 31 7.16 1.63 11.55
CA LEU A 31 6.20 1.22 12.57
C LEU A 31 4.81 1.79 12.27
N ALA A 32 4.74 3.05 11.80
CA ALA A 32 3.50 3.68 11.36
C ALA A 32 2.86 2.97 10.15
N CYS A 33 3.66 2.61 9.14
CA CYS A 33 3.16 1.84 7.99
C CYS A 33 2.67 0.45 8.39
N LYS A 34 3.37 -0.22 9.33
CA LYS A 34 2.95 -1.51 9.88
C LYS A 34 1.63 -1.41 10.64
N GLU A 35 1.47 -0.39 11.48
CA GLU A 35 0.23 -0.12 12.23
C GLU A 35 -0.95 0.24 11.31
N ALA A 36 -0.67 0.90 10.18
CA ALA A 36 -1.66 1.24 9.17
C ALA A 36 -2.05 0.09 8.22
N GLU A 37 -1.58 -1.14 8.52
CA GLU A 37 -1.75 -2.33 7.68
C GLU A 37 -1.30 -2.13 6.22
N ILE A 38 -0.43 -1.14 5.97
CA ILE A 38 0.21 -0.94 4.69
C ILE A 38 1.38 -1.92 4.59
N SER A 39 1.15 -3.01 3.87
CA SER A 39 2.25 -3.83 3.36
C SER A 39 2.98 -3.02 2.30
N GLU A 40 4.31 -2.96 2.38
CA GLU A 40 5.17 -2.38 1.34
C GLU A 40 4.92 -3.14 0.02
N GLN A 41 3.99 -2.65 -0.78
CA GLN A 41 3.54 -3.35 -1.97
C GLN A 41 4.58 -3.12 -3.07
N SER A 42 5.50 -4.07 -3.21
CA SER A 42 6.46 -4.09 -4.33
C SER A 42 5.70 -4.01 -5.65
N PHE A 43 5.92 -2.92 -6.41
CA PHE A 43 5.34 -2.65 -7.74
C PHE A 43 5.85 -3.61 -8.84
N VAL A 44 6.29 -4.81 -8.47
CA VAL A 44 6.89 -5.79 -9.39
C VAL A 44 5.82 -6.82 -9.74
N THR A 45 4.78 -6.49 -10.51
CA THR A 45 3.95 -7.50 -11.25
C THR A 45 2.95 -6.89 -12.24
N SER A 46 3.40 -6.03 -13.15
CA SER A 46 2.58 -5.68 -14.34
C SER A 46 3.34 -5.93 -15.65
N ALA A 47 4.64 -5.64 -15.70
CA ALA A 47 5.44 -5.81 -16.92
C ALA A 47 5.73 -7.28 -17.28
N TYR A 48 5.82 -8.19 -16.30
CA TYR A 48 6.24 -9.59 -16.54
C TYR A 48 5.08 -10.53 -16.89
N ALA A 49 3.84 -10.17 -16.54
CA ALA A 49 2.68 -11.06 -16.71
C ALA A 49 2.11 -11.07 -18.15
N ARG A 50 2.33 -10.00 -18.94
CA ARG A 50 1.84 -9.95 -20.33
C ARG A 50 2.66 -10.77 -21.32
N LYS A 51 3.89 -11.19 -20.97
CA LYS A 51 4.77 -11.92 -21.90
C LYS A 51 4.52 -13.42 -21.95
N SER A 52 3.75 -13.98 -21.02
CA SER A 52 3.48 -15.42 -20.94
C SER A 52 2.12 -15.84 -21.52
N SER A 53 1.28 -14.90 -21.95
CA SER A 53 -0.03 -15.17 -22.58
C SER A 53 0.05 -15.15 -24.12
N THR A 54 1.09 -15.75 -24.69
CA THR A 54 1.15 -16.15 -26.09
C THR A 54 1.85 -17.50 -26.18
N ARG A 55 1.09 -18.56 -25.90
CA ARG A 55 1.33 -19.89 -26.45
C ARG A 55 0.03 -20.68 -26.50
#